data_AF-A0A517L395-F1
#
_entry.id   AF-A0A517L395-F1
#
_cell.length_a   1.000
_cell.length_b   1.000
_cell.length_c   1.000
_cell.angle_alpha   90.00
_cell.angle_beta   90.00
_cell.angle_gamma   90.00
#
_symmetry.space_group_name_H-M   'P 1'
#
loop_
_entity.id
_entity.type
_entity.pdbx_description
1 polymer ?
#
loop_
_entity_poly.entity_id
_entity_poly.type
_entity_poly.pdbx_seq_one_letter_code
_entity_poly.pdbx_strand_id
1 'polypeptide(L)'
;MDGYCLLSKPNSRVHGAYLAKSAAMYKGALRLPRSSVPFRSINLPKLIADERAPIYRTPTPDPSHPLPRVLNATQSRASRKQPPAMRSSTKEHPIPFIYRLTFNWIEPVLAFGGAIQGYIWPRALLAIQTPSVQYNDSMHPILTQLAGGWILLAFNDAVTLRLTRDVRVWTSILTAGLLSDIIYTSSLIEDLGPAVFWNPAKWSFIHAFTLLTTIPPLFVKIAFIARVGLGPAWTSAKTKAS
;
A
#
# COMPACT_ATOMS: atom_id res chain seq x y z
N MET A 1 -3.36 -27.30 -49.12
CA MET A 1 -3.33 -25.94 -48.53
C MET A 1 -3.11 -26.16 -47.07
N ASP A 2 -1.83 -26.26 -46.74
CA ASP A 2 -1.31 -26.89 -45.53
C ASP A 2 -0.44 -25.88 -44.82
N GLY A 3 -0.54 -25.85 -43.49
CA GLY A 3 0.54 -25.36 -42.65
C GLY A 3 0.20 -24.16 -41.77
N TYR A 4 -0.49 -24.41 -40.66
CA TYR A 4 -0.19 -23.77 -39.37
C TYR A 4 -0.49 -24.75 -38.22
N CYS A 5 0.35 -25.78 -38.11
CA CYS A 5 0.45 -26.62 -36.92
C CYS A 5 1.89 -26.56 -36.43
N LEU A 6 2.21 -25.57 -35.58
CA LEU A 6 3.44 -25.52 -34.81
C LEU A 6 3.07 -25.28 -33.34
N LEU A 7 2.57 -26.34 -32.72
CA LEU A 7 2.57 -26.56 -31.28
C LEU A 7 4.02 -26.56 -30.80
N SER A 8 4.43 -25.46 -30.15
CA SER A 8 5.63 -25.45 -29.32
C SER A 8 5.41 -26.39 -28.14
N LYS A 9 6.12 -27.52 -28.11
CA LYS A 9 6.09 -28.45 -26.98
C LYS A 9 6.60 -27.75 -25.72
N PRO A 10 5.89 -27.79 -24.58
CA PRO A 10 6.43 -27.28 -23.33
C PRO A 10 7.66 -28.10 -22.92
N ASN A 11 8.73 -27.39 -22.57
CA ASN A 11 10.02 -27.95 -22.18
C ASN A 11 9.91 -28.65 -20.82
N SER A 12 9.64 -29.96 -20.84
CA SER A 12 9.36 -30.83 -19.69
C SER A 12 10.50 -30.91 -18.67
N ARG A 13 11.72 -30.47 -19.01
CA ARG A 13 12.87 -30.47 -18.08
C ARG A 13 12.80 -29.36 -17.02
N VAL A 14 12.18 -28.23 -17.32
CA VAL A 14 12.14 -27.09 -16.38
C VAL A 14 11.04 -27.31 -15.32
N HIS A 15 9.90 -27.88 -15.72
CA HIS A 15 8.80 -28.22 -14.80
C HIS A 15 9.17 -29.35 -13.82
N GLY A 16 9.93 -30.35 -14.26
CA GLY A 16 10.38 -31.45 -13.39
C GLY A 16 11.33 -31.00 -12.27
N ALA A 17 12.18 -30.01 -12.54
CA ALA A 17 13.12 -29.48 -11.56
C ALA A 17 12.44 -28.65 -10.46
N TYR A 18 11.37 -27.91 -10.81
CA TYR A 18 10.57 -27.16 -9.84
C TYR A 18 9.79 -28.11 -8.91
N LEU A 19 9.08 -29.09 -9.46
CA LEU A 19 8.31 -30.07 -8.66
C LEU A 19 9.20 -30.93 -7.74
N ALA A 20 10.41 -31.29 -8.19
CA ALA A 20 11.36 -32.03 -7.37
C ALA A 20 11.88 -31.22 -6.17
N LYS A 21 12.11 -29.90 -6.35
CA LYS A 21 12.52 -29.01 -5.25
C LYS A 21 11.38 -28.78 -4.25
N SER A 22 10.13 -28.62 -4.70
CA SER A 22 8.97 -28.46 -3.81
C SER A 22 8.70 -29.74 -2.99
N ALA A 23 8.79 -30.91 -3.62
CA ALA A 23 8.58 -32.19 -2.94
C ALA A 23 9.67 -32.50 -1.89
N ALA A 24 10.91 -32.09 -2.13
CA ALA A 24 12.00 -32.21 -1.16
C ALA A 24 11.79 -31.27 0.06
N MET A 25 11.28 -30.06 -0.18
CA MET A 25 10.97 -29.09 0.88
C MET A 25 9.81 -29.57 1.78
N TYR A 26 8.76 -30.17 1.20
CA TYR A 26 7.63 -30.71 1.98
C TYR A 26 7.96 -32.00 2.75
N LYS A 27 8.85 -32.87 2.23
CA LYS A 27 9.30 -34.06 2.96
C LYS A 27 10.21 -33.73 4.16
N GLY A 28 10.92 -32.59 4.13
CA GLY A 28 11.73 -32.12 5.26
C GLY A 28 10.90 -31.50 6.39
N ALA A 29 9.77 -30.86 6.08
CA ALA A 29 8.94 -30.14 7.05
C ALA A 29 8.01 -31.04 7.90
N LEU A 30 7.86 -32.32 7.54
CA LEU A 30 7.01 -33.28 8.26
C LEU A 30 7.71 -33.98 9.45
N ARG A 31 8.93 -33.56 9.82
CA ARG A 31 9.62 -34.00 11.04
C ARG A 31 9.83 -32.84 12.01
N LEU A 32 8.76 -32.22 12.46
CA LEU A 32 8.81 -31.42 13.68
C LEU A 32 8.57 -32.35 14.89
N PRO A 33 9.41 -32.29 15.93
CA PRO A 33 9.16 -33.01 17.17
C PRO A 33 7.85 -32.51 17.80
N ARG A 34 6.95 -33.43 18.15
CA ARG A 34 5.77 -33.16 18.96
C ARG A 34 6.22 -32.68 20.34
N SER A 35 6.35 -31.37 20.54
CA SER A 35 6.37 -30.77 21.87
C SER A 35 4.93 -30.55 22.32
N SER A 36 4.47 -31.41 23.22
CA SER A 36 3.24 -31.24 23.97
C SER A 36 3.43 -30.10 24.98
N VAL A 37 3.17 -28.86 24.57
CA VAL A 37 2.97 -27.74 25.49
C VAL A 37 1.47 -27.57 25.67
N PRO A 38 0.92 -27.70 26.90
CA PRO A 38 -0.50 -27.51 27.11
C PRO A 38 -0.86 -26.03 26.91
N PHE A 39 -1.87 -25.80 26.06
CA PHE A 39 -2.46 -24.49 25.82
C PHE A 39 -3.16 -24.02 27.11
N ARG A 40 -2.49 -23.13 27.85
CA ARG A 40 -3.05 -22.55 29.08
C ARG A 40 -4.11 -21.53 28.67
N SER A 41 -5.37 -21.80 28.98
CA SER A 41 -6.48 -20.87 28.77
C SER A 41 -6.21 -19.55 29.49
N ILE A 42 -6.10 -18.45 28.73
CA ILE A 42 -6.05 -17.10 29.29
C ILE A 42 -7.46 -16.78 29.78
N ASN A 43 -7.66 -16.81 31.10
CA ASN A 43 -8.88 -16.33 31.75
C ASN A 43 -8.90 -14.80 31.64
N LEU A 44 -9.78 -14.27 30.79
CA LEU A 44 -9.97 -12.84 30.58
C LEU A 44 -11.27 -12.32 31.25
N PRO A 45 -11.37 -12.33 32.59
CA PRO A 45 -12.19 -11.33 33.26
C PRO A 45 -11.49 -10.78 34.50
N LYS A 46 -10.56 -9.83 34.32
CA LYS A 46 -10.01 -9.02 35.43
C LYS A 46 -9.33 -7.71 35.02
N LEU A 47 -9.62 -7.21 33.81
CA LEU A 47 -9.06 -5.95 33.28
C LEU A 47 -10.14 -4.88 33.01
N ILE A 48 -11.24 -4.95 33.76
CA ILE A 48 -12.29 -3.91 33.81
C ILE A 48 -12.65 -3.70 35.28
N ALA A 49 -11.70 -3.24 36.09
CA ALA A 49 -11.98 -2.87 37.48
C ALA A 49 -10.88 -1.99 38.09
N ASP A 50 -10.29 -1.05 37.35
CA ASP A 50 -9.49 0.00 38.01
C ASP A 50 -9.30 1.26 37.17
N GLU A 51 -10.41 1.92 36.82
CA GLU A 51 -10.34 3.28 36.26
C GLU A 51 -11.26 4.22 37.05
N ARG A 52 -10.95 4.40 38.33
CA ARG A 52 -11.35 5.61 39.07
C ARG A 52 -10.17 6.57 39.04
N ALA A 53 -10.16 7.43 38.04
CA ALA A 53 -9.28 8.59 38.00
C ALA A 53 -9.42 9.41 39.31
N PRO A 54 -8.31 9.88 39.93
CA PRO A 54 -8.41 10.83 41.01
C PRO A 54 -8.95 12.15 40.46
N ILE A 55 -10.11 12.56 40.98
CA ILE A 55 -10.66 13.90 40.77
C ILE A 55 -9.63 14.90 41.29
N TYR A 56 -8.99 15.65 40.39
CA TYR A 56 -8.24 16.84 40.76
C TYR A 56 -9.22 17.84 41.38
N ARG A 57 -9.27 17.90 42.72
CA ARG A 57 -9.85 19.05 43.43
C ARG A 57 -8.92 20.23 43.20
N THR A 58 -9.42 21.25 42.50
CA THR A 58 -8.82 22.58 42.55
C THR A 58 -8.83 23.07 44.00
N PRO A 59 -7.72 23.59 44.54
CA PRO A 59 -7.72 24.23 45.85
C PRO A 59 -8.71 25.39 45.86
N THR A 60 -9.57 25.43 46.88
CA THR A 60 -10.38 26.62 47.19
C THR A 60 -9.45 27.81 47.44
N PRO A 61 -9.71 29.00 46.88
CA PRO A 61 -8.88 30.17 47.10
C PRO A 61 -8.96 30.58 48.57
N ASP A 62 -7.79 30.73 49.20
CA ASP A 62 -7.64 31.29 50.54
C ASP A 62 -8.02 32.79 50.51
N PRO A 63 -9.02 33.24 51.31
CA PRO A 63 -9.46 34.63 51.34
C PRO A 63 -8.48 35.59 52.05
N SER A 64 -7.34 35.12 52.55
CA SER A 64 -6.35 35.96 53.25
C SER A 64 -5.19 36.45 52.37
N HIS A 65 -5.13 36.07 51.09
CA HIS A 65 -4.06 36.50 50.19
C HIS A 65 -4.45 37.77 49.40
N PRO A 66 -3.77 38.92 49.59
CA PRO A 66 -4.04 40.11 48.80
C PRO A 66 -3.67 39.86 47.33
N LEU A 67 -4.60 40.14 46.42
CA LEU A 67 -4.41 40.05 44.98
C LEU A 67 -3.27 40.99 44.53
N PRO A 68 -2.44 40.59 43.55
CA PRO A 68 -1.46 41.48 42.96
C PRO A 68 -2.17 42.65 42.28
N ARG A 69 -1.77 43.85 42.67
CA ARG A 69 -2.23 45.15 42.15
C ARG A 69 -2.06 45.17 40.64
N VAL A 70 -3.16 45.10 39.90
CA VAL A 70 -3.17 45.28 38.45
C VAL A 70 -2.74 46.72 38.16
N LEU A 71 -1.47 46.89 37.82
CA LEU A 71 -0.94 48.14 37.29
C LEU A 71 -1.58 48.34 35.90
N ASN A 72 -2.56 49.25 35.85
CA ASN A 72 -3.07 49.80 34.60
C ASN A 72 -1.95 50.59 33.91
N ALA A 73 -1.15 49.88 33.12
CA ALA A 73 -0.25 50.50 32.16
C ALA A 73 -1.09 50.97 30.97
N THR A 74 -1.53 52.23 31.05
CA THR A 74 -1.80 53.08 29.89
C THR A 74 -0.60 53.05 28.97
N GLN A 75 -0.59 52.13 28.00
CA GLN A 75 0.35 52.14 26.89
C GLN A 75 -0.40 52.47 25.60
N SER A 76 -0.34 53.77 25.30
CA SER A 76 0.12 54.29 24.03
C SER A 76 -0.55 53.69 22.79
N ARG A 77 -1.64 54.34 22.39
CA ARG A 77 -2.19 54.36 21.03
C ARG A 77 -1.22 55.08 20.10
N ALA A 78 -0.05 54.48 19.85
CA ALA A 78 0.89 54.92 18.84
C ALA A 78 0.85 53.96 17.65
N SER A 79 0.18 54.40 16.58
CA SER A 79 0.47 54.07 15.18
C SER A 79 0.90 52.63 14.89
N ARG A 80 -0.03 51.67 15.00
CA ARG A 80 0.16 50.35 14.36
C ARG A 80 -0.22 50.48 12.89
N LYS A 81 0.78 50.75 12.04
CA LYS A 81 0.67 50.49 10.59
C LYS A 81 0.13 49.07 10.41
N GLN A 82 -1.04 48.92 9.79
CA GLN A 82 -1.55 47.61 9.38
C GLN A 82 -0.50 46.97 8.45
N PRO A 83 0.03 45.78 8.76
CA PRO A 83 0.83 45.04 7.80
C PRO A 83 -0.04 44.69 6.58
N PRO A 84 0.57 44.58 5.38
CA PRO A 84 -0.15 44.33 4.15
C PRO A 84 -0.99 43.05 4.26
N ALA A 85 -2.18 43.10 3.69
CA ALA A 85 -3.19 42.04 3.68
C ALA A 85 -2.53 40.65 3.66
N MET A 86 -2.79 39.89 4.72
CA MET A 86 -2.36 38.51 4.88
C MET A 86 -2.91 37.73 3.68
N ARG A 87 -2.08 37.55 2.63
CA ARG A 87 -2.37 36.60 1.56
C ARG A 87 -2.65 35.30 2.28
N SER A 88 -3.87 34.78 2.12
CA SER A 88 -4.22 33.45 2.58
C SER A 88 -3.25 32.49 1.89
N SER A 89 -2.17 32.16 2.60
CA SER A 89 -1.27 31.08 2.26
C SER A 89 -2.12 29.82 2.39
N THR A 90 -2.79 29.46 1.31
CA THR A 90 -3.38 28.14 1.16
C THR A 90 -2.21 27.20 1.34
N LYS A 91 -2.10 26.55 2.50
CA LYS A 91 -1.06 25.55 2.73
C LYS A 91 -1.25 24.49 1.67
N GLU A 92 -0.42 24.54 0.63
CA GLU A 92 -0.46 23.56 -0.44
C GLU A 92 -0.23 22.17 0.16
N HIS A 93 -0.94 21.18 -0.39
CA HIS A 93 -0.77 19.81 0.07
C HIS A 93 0.69 19.40 -0.15
N PRO A 94 1.39 18.80 0.85
CA PRO A 94 2.82 18.49 0.75
C PRO A 94 3.14 17.50 -0.38
N ILE A 95 2.12 16.76 -0.83
CA ILE A 95 2.20 15.80 -1.93
C ILE A 95 1.55 16.39 -3.18
N PRO A 96 2.28 16.46 -4.32
CA PRO A 96 1.79 16.93 -5.61
C PRO A 96 0.49 16.27 -6.05
N PHE A 97 -0.31 16.99 -6.84
CA PHE A 97 -1.60 16.50 -7.31
C PHE A 97 -1.51 15.19 -8.11
N ILE A 98 -0.53 15.05 -8.99
CA ILE A 98 -0.39 13.85 -9.84
C ILE A 98 -0.27 12.57 -9.01
N TYR A 99 0.54 12.57 -7.94
CA TYR A 99 0.68 11.44 -7.03
C TYR A 99 -0.62 11.15 -6.28
N ARG A 100 -1.33 12.19 -5.85
CA ARG A 100 -2.63 12.01 -5.20
C ARG A 100 -3.67 11.42 -6.15
N LEU A 101 -3.72 11.88 -7.40
CA LEU A 101 -4.65 11.33 -8.38
C LEU A 101 -4.36 9.85 -8.64
N THR A 102 -3.10 9.49 -8.86
CA THR A 102 -2.70 8.11 -9.12
C THR A 102 -2.99 7.21 -7.91
N PHE A 103 -2.45 7.55 -6.75
CA PHE A 103 -2.50 6.65 -5.59
C PHE A 103 -3.82 6.70 -4.83
N ASN A 104 -4.56 7.80 -4.84
CA ASN A 104 -5.85 7.83 -4.13
C ASN A 104 -7.02 7.39 -5.02
N TRP A 105 -6.90 7.42 -6.36
CA TRP A 105 -8.04 7.13 -7.25
C TRP A 105 -7.75 6.04 -8.27
N ILE A 106 -6.70 6.18 -9.07
CA ILE A 106 -6.45 5.26 -10.18
C ILE A 106 -6.09 3.87 -9.64
N GLU A 107 -5.05 3.78 -8.82
CA GLU A 107 -4.60 2.50 -8.26
C GLU A 107 -5.65 1.77 -7.42
N PRO A 108 -6.37 2.41 -6.49
CA PRO A 108 -7.33 1.68 -5.67
C PRO A 108 -8.52 1.18 -6.49
N VAL A 109 -8.94 1.90 -7.53
CA VAL A 109 -10.00 1.42 -8.44
C VAL A 109 -9.52 0.21 -9.25
N LEU A 110 -8.29 0.26 -9.78
CA LEU A 110 -7.71 -0.85 -10.53
C LEU A 110 -7.51 -2.09 -9.66
N ALA A 111 -6.90 -1.93 -8.48
CA ALA A 111 -6.67 -3.02 -7.54
C ALA A 111 -7.99 -3.62 -7.03
N PHE A 112 -8.97 -2.78 -6.69
CA PHE A 112 -10.29 -3.25 -6.26
C PHE A 112 -11.04 -3.96 -7.40
N GLY A 113 -11.01 -3.41 -8.61
CA GLY A 113 -11.62 -4.05 -9.80
C GLY A 113 -10.99 -5.41 -10.08
N GLY A 114 -9.67 -5.51 -10.04
CA GLY A 114 -8.94 -6.78 -10.14
C GLY A 114 -9.33 -7.76 -9.04
N ALA A 115 -9.48 -7.29 -7.80
CA ALA A 115 -9.88 -8.14 -6.67
C ALA A 115 -11.29 -8.72 -6.84
N ILE A 116 -12.25 -7.87 -7.22
CA ILE A 116 -13.62 -8.31 -7.50
C ILE A 116 -13.61 -9.34 -8.64
N GLN A 117 -12.83 -9.10 -9.70
CA GLN A 117 -12.71 -10.05 -10.79
C GLN A 117 -12.07 -11.37 -10.35
N GLY A 118 -11.03 -11.34 -9.51
CA GLY A 118 -10.39 -12.55 -9.00
C GLY A 118 -11.27 -13.37 -8.05
N TYR A 119 -12.16 -12.70 -7.33
CA TYR A 119 -13.09 -13.34 -6.41
C TYR A 119 -14.33 -13.89 -7.10
N ILE A 120 -14.96 -13.12 -8.00
CA ILE A 120 -16.23 -13.48 -8.64
C ILE A 120 -16.02 -14.24 -9.96
N TRP A 121 -15.01 -13.86 -10.75
CA TRP A 121 -14.74 -14.43 -12.08
C TRP A 121 -13.29 -14.91 -12.23
N PRO A 122 -12.84 -15.86 -11.40
CA PRO A 122 -11.45 -16.30 -11.36
C PRO A 122 -10.95 -16.86 -12.70
N ARG A 123 -11.82 -17.56 -13.45
CA ARG A 123 -11.50 -18.05 -14.80
C ARG A 123 -11.21 -16.91 -15.79
N ALA A 124 -12.02 -15.85 -15.75
CA ALA A 124 -11.83 -14.69 -16.62
C ALA A 124 -10.58 -13.92 -16.24
N LEU A 125 -10.30 -13.77 -14.94
CA LEU A 125 -9.05 -13.16 -14.47
C LEU A 125 -7.84 -13.92 -14.99
N LEU A 126 -7.80 -15.25 -14.82
CA LEU A 126 -6.66 -16.07 -15.23
C LEU A 126 -6.43 -15.98 -16.74
N ALA A 127 -7.50 -15.98 -17.55
CA ALA A 127 -7.39 -15.83 -19.00
C ALA A 127 -6.79 -14.48 -19.44
N ILE A 128 -6.94 -13.43 -18.64
CA ILE A 128 -6.37 -12.10 -18.91
C ILE A 128 -4.92 -11.99 -18.46
N GLN A 129 -4.60 -12.52 -17.28
CA GLN A 129 -3.31 -12.32 -16.64
C GLN A 129 -2.27 -13.39 -16.99
N THR A 130 -2.73 -14.61 -17.23
CA THR A 130 -1.86 -15.77 -17.47
C THR A 130 -2.50 -16.69 -18.52
N PRO A 131 -2.73 -16.20 -19.76
CA PRO A 131 -3.39 -16.96 -20.82
C PRO A 131 -2.69 -18.28 -21.19
N SER A 132 -1.42 -18.47 -20.83
CA SER A 132 -0.75 -19.77 -21.03
C SER A 132 -1.26 -20.87 -20.10
N VAL A 133 -1.93 -20.52 -18.99
CA VAL A 133 -2.38 -21.46 -17.96
C VAL A 133 -3.88 -21.69 -18.06
N GLN A 134 -4.27 -22.97 -18.17
CA GLN A 134 -5.67 -23.38 -18.15
C GLN A 134 -6.24 -23.33 -16.75
N TYR A 135 -7.44 -22.78 -16.60
CA TYR A 135 -8.11 -22.67 -15.30
C TYR A 135 -8.54 -24.04 -14.77
N ASN A 136 -8.30 -24.28 -13.48
CA ASN A 136 -8.75 -25.44 -12.72
C ASN A 136 -9.43 -24.95 -11.43
N ASP A 137 -10.56 -25.54 -11.04
CA ASP A 137 -11.31 -25.14 -9.83
C ASP A 137 -10.48 -25.26 -8.54
N SER A 138 -9.49 -26.15 -8.51
CA SER A 138 -8.52 -26.25 -7.41
C SER A 138 -7.69 -24.98 -7.20
N MET A 139 -7.64 -24.08 -8.21
CA MET A 139 -6.94 -22.78 -8.12
C MET A 139 -7.80 -21.68 -7.49
N HIS A 140 -9.09 -21.92 -7.28
CA HIS A 140 -9.99 -20.91 -6.71
C HIS A 140 -9.48 -20.34 -5.37
N PRO A 141 -8.99 -21.14 -4.41
CA PRO A 141 -8.47 -20.60 -3.15
C PRO A 141 -7.22 -19.73 -3.29
N ILE A 142 -6.35 -20.01 -4.27
CA ILE A 142 -5.15 -19.17 -4.49
C ILE A 142 -5.50 -17.86 -5.18
N LEU A 143 -6.47 -17.87 -6.12
CA LEU A 143 -6.99 -16.66 -6.75
C LEU A 143 -7.78 -15.79 -5.75
N THR A 144 -8.47 -16.42 -4.78
CA THR A 144 -9.10 -15.71 -3.66
C THR A 144 -8.07 -15.03 -2.77
N GLN A 145 -6.95 -15.69 -2.48
CA GLN A 145 -5.84 -15.07 -1.72
C GLN A 145 -5.21 -13.89 -2.47
N LEU A 146 -5.03 -14.01 -3.78
CA LEU A 146 -4.58 -12.92 -4.65
C LEU A 146 -5.54 -11.72 -4.59
N ALA A 147 -6.85 -11.98 -4.72
CA ALA A 147 -7.88 -10.95 -4.57
C ALA A 147 -7.81 -10.26 -3.19
N GLY A 148 -7.60 -11.02 -2.11
CA GLY A 148 -7.40 -10.48 -0.77
C GLY A 148 -6.19 -9.54 -0.68
N GLY A 149 -5.08 -9.89 -1.34
CA GLY A 149 -3.90 -9.02 -1.45
C GLY A 149 -4.20 -7.70 -2.16
N TRP A 150 -4.95 -7.74 -3.26
CA TRP A 150 -5.35 -6.52 -3.97
C TRP A 150 -6.37 -5.68 -3.20
N ILE A 151 -7.26 -6.28 -2.42
CA ILE A 151 -8.13 -5.52 -1.49
C ILE A 151 -7.29 -4.76 -0.47
N LEU A 152 -6.23 -5.39 0.07
CA LEU A 152 -5.34 -4.73 1.03
C LEU A 152 -4.62 -3.54 0.39
N LEU A 153 -4.13 -3.66 -0.85
CA LEU A 153 -3.55 -2.55 -1.60
C LEU A 153 -4.58 -1.45 -1.82
N ALA A 154 -5.76 -1.79 -2.35
CA ALA A 154 -6.83 -0.84 -2.60
C ALA A 154 -7.27 -0.12 -1.33
N PHE A 155 -7.33 -0.80 -0.19
CA PHE A 155 -7.66 -0.19 1.10
C PHE A 155 -6.59 0.80 1.55
N ASN A 156 -5.31 0.44 1.44
CA ASN A 156 -4.23 1.33 1.83
C ASN A 156 -4.22 2.61 0.97
N ASP A 157 -4.39 2.44 -0.33
CA ASP A 157 -4.41 3.52 -1.32
C ASP A 157 -5.68 4.38 -1.19
N ALA A 158 -6.85 3.76 -1.01
CA ALA A 158 -8.11 4.46 -0.91
C ALA A 158 -8.32 5.12 0.46
N VAL A 159 -7.93 4.46 1.54
CA VAL A 159 -8.28 4.85 2.91
C VAL A 159 -7.05 5.37 3.63
N THR A 160 -6.04 4.51 3.84
CA THR A 160 -4.89 4.84 4.68
C THR A 160 -4.14 6.09 4.21
N LEU A 161 -3.88 6.22 2.90
CA LEU A 161 -3.20 7.38 2.33
C LEU A 161 -4.00 8.69 2.46
N ARG A 162 -5.34 8.62 2.47
CA ARG A 162 -6.20 9.80 2.70
C ARG A 162 -6.21 10.26 4.15
N LEU A 163 -5.96 9.36 5.10
CA LEU A 163 -5.96 9.66 6.53
C LEU A 163 -4.69 10.36 7.01
N THR A 164 -3.64 10.42 6.19
CA THR A 164 -2.35 10.99 6.57
C THR A 164 -1.78 11.90 5.50
N ARG A 165 -1.05 12.94 5.95
CA ARG A 165 -0.24 13.81 5.09
C ARG A 165 1.26 13.57 5.27
N ASP A 166 1.64 12.60 6.09
CA ASP A 166 3.04 12.26 6.33
C ASP A 166 3.60 11.49 5.13
N VAL A 167 4.56 12.12 4.45
CA VAL A 167 5.28 11.54 3.32
C VAL A 167 5.97 10.25 3.72
N ARG A 168 6.43 10.09 4.97
CA ARG A 168 7.07 8.84 5.44
C ARG A 168 6.08 7.67 5.41
N VAL A 169 4.84 7.91 5.85
CA VAL A 169 3.78 6.89 5.81
C VAL A 169 3.45 6.54 4.36
N TRP A 170 3.31 7.55 3.50
CA TRP A 170 3.11 7.35 2.05
C TRP A 170 4.26 6.54 1.43
N THR A 171 5.52 6.89 1.72
CA THR A 171 6.68 6.17 1.22
C THR A 171 6.66 4.71 1.67
N SER A 172 6.37 4.41 2.93
CA SER A 172 6.31 3.04 3.44
C SER A 172 5.24 2.21 2.75
N ILE A 173 4.02 2.74 2.63
CA ILE A 173 2.89 2.06 1.98
C ILE A 173 3.17 1.82 0.50
N LEU A 174 3.61 2.86 -0.22
CA LEU A 174 3.91 2.76 -1.64
C LEU A 174 5.12 1.87 -1.92
N THR A 175 6.07 1.74 -0.98
CA THR A 175 7.17 0.78 -1.09
C THR A 175 6.65 -0.65 -1.00
N ALA A 176 5.73 -0.93 -0.08
CA ALA A 176 5.09 -2.24 0.00
C ALA A 176 4.29 -2.56 -1.27
N GLY A 177 3.54 -1.58 -1.79
CA GLY A 177 2.84 -1.69 -3.08
C GLY A 177 3.80 -1.94 -4.25
N LEU A 178 4.93 -1.21 -4.31
CA LEU A 178 5.94 -1.39 -5.36
C LEU A 178 6.55 -2.80 -5.33
N LEU A 179 6.82 -3.36 -4.16
CA LEU A 179 7.31 -4.74 -4.06
C LEU A 179 6.27 -5.73 -4.60
N SER A 180 4.99 -5.53 -4.28
CA SER A 180 3.90 -6.33 -4.85
C SER A 180 3.86 -6.21 -6.37
N ASP A 181 3.95 -4.99 -6.91
CA ASP A 181 3.90 -4.75 -8.36
C ASP A 181 5.11 -5.35 -9.09
N ILE A 182 6.29 -5.38 -8.48
CA ILE A 182 7.48 -6.03 -9.06
C ILE A 182 7.24 -7.54 -9.20
N ILE A 183 6.74 -8.20 -8.15
CA ILE A 183 6.45 -9.64 -8.18
C ILE A 183 5.31 -9.96 -9.14
N TYR A 184 4.29 -9.12 -9.19
CA TYR A 184 3.21 -9.26 -10.17
C TYR A 184 3.72 -9.04 -11.61
N THR A 185 4.59 -8.06 -11.84
CA THR A 185 5.19 -7.83 -13.16
C THR A 185 6.09 -8.98 -13.59
N SER A 186 6.83 -9.61 -12.65
CA SER A 186 7.62 -10.79 -12.99
C SER A 186 6.76 -11.97 -13.41
N SER A 187 5.58 -12.19 -12.81
CA SER A 187 4.69 -13.26 -13.26
C SER A 187 4.14 -13.00 -14.67
N LEU A 188 3.90 -11.74 -15.04
CA LEU A 188 3.55 -11.39 -16.43
C LEU A 188 4.69 -11.71 -17.39
N ILE A 189 5.95 -11.41 -17.02
CA ILE A 189 7.12 -11.74 -17.86
C ILE A 189 7.29 -13.26 -18.00
N GLU A 190 7.03 -14.03 -16.94
CA GLU A 190 7.09 -15.49 -16.96
C GLU A 190 6.05 -16.10 -17.91
N ASP A 191 4.84 -15.52 -17.97
CA ASP A 191 3.76 -16.00 -18.86
C ASP A 191 3.94 -15.56 -20.32
N LEU A 192 4.13 -14.25 -20.56
CA LEU A 192 4.24 -13.66 -21.90
C LEU A 192 5.59 -13.93 -22.57
N GLY A 193 6.63 -14.11 -21.77
CA GLY A 193 8.02 -14.08 -22.19
C GLY A 193 8.53 -12.66 -22.47
N PRO A 194 9.85 -12.43 -22.31
CA PRO A 194 10.45 -11.09 -22.45
C PRO A 194 10.31 -10.51 -23.88
N ALA A 195 10.25 -11.37 -24.90
CA ALA A 195 10.16 -10.93 -26.30
C ALA A 195 8.81 -10.29 -26.66
N VAL A 196 7.72 -10.66 -25.97
CA VAL A 196 6.40 -10.04 -26.13
C VAL A 196 6.26 -8.88 -25.15
N PHE A 197 6.68 -9.08 -23.89
CA PHE A 197 6.59 -8.08 -22.84
C PHE A 197 7.24 -6.74 -23.24
N TRP A 198 8.44 -6.77 -23.82
CA TRP A 198 9.17 -5.54 -24.21
C TRP A 198 8.83 -5.01 -25.60
N ASN A 199 7.89 -5.62 -26.33
CA ASN A 199 7.55 -5.22 -27.70
C ASN A 199 6.06 -4.89 -27.84
N PRO A 200 5.68 -3.59 -27.73
CA PRO A 200 4.29 -3.14 -27.85
C PRO A 200 3.60 -3.55 -29.16
N ALA A 201 4.35 -3.70 -30.26
CA ALA A 201 3.79 -4.13 -31.54
C ALA A 201 3.27 -5.58 -31.53
N LYS A 202 3.66 -6.38 -30.53
CA LYS A 202 3.20 -7.75 -30.34
C LYS A 202 2.08 -7.89 -29.32
N TRP A 203 1.63 -6.79 -28.71
CA TRP A 203 0.59 -6.86 -27.68
C TRP A 203 -0.77 -7.06 -28.32
N SER A 204 -1.48 -8.10 -27.87
CA SER A 204 -2.92 -8.18 -28.04
C SER A 204 -3.60 -7.08 -27.20
N PHE A 205 -4.87 -6.78 -27.48
CA PHE A 205 -5.63 -5.81 -26.68
C PHE A 205 -5.62 -6.15 -25.18
N ILE A 206 -5.73 -7.43 -24.85
CA ILE A 206 -5.72 -7.93 -23.46
C ILE A 206 -4.36 -7.66 -22.81
N HIS A 207 -3.26 -7.96 -23.51
CA HIS A 207 -1.92 -7.70 -22.99
C HIS A 207 -1.66 -6.20 -22.81
N ALA A 208 -2.08 -5.39 -23.79
CA ALA A 208 -1.95 -3.95 -23.72
C ALA A 208 -2.73 -3.41 -22.52
N PHE A 209 -3.96 -3.86 -22.29
CA PHE A 209 -4.75 -3.46 -21.14
C PHE A 209 -4.04 -3.80 -19.82
N THR A 210 -3.66 -5.07 -19.62
CA THR A 210 -2.97 -5.52 -18.40
C THR A 210 -1.70 -4.69 -18.16
N LEU A 211 -0.81 -4.58 -19.17
CA LEU A 211 0.46 -3.87 -19.03
C LEU A 211 0.27 -2.36 -18.81
N LEU A 212 -0.67 -1.71 -19.48
CA LEU A 212 -0.95 -0.28 -19.29
C LEU A 212 -1.61 0.03 -17.95
N THR A 213 -2.33 -0.93 -17.35
CA THR A 213 -2.88 -0.75 -16.00
C THR A 213 -1.87 -1.04 -14.88
N THR A 214 -0.75 -1.70 -15.19
CA THR A 214 0.26 -2.11 -14.19
C THR A 214 1.55 -1.29 -14.26
N ILE A 215 2.11 -1.12 -15.46
CA ILE A 215 3.46 -0.55 -15.64
C ILE A 215 3.52 0.96 -15.34
N PRO A 216 2.60 1.81 -15.84
CA PRO A 216 2.64 3.23 -15.54
C PRO A 216 2.49 3.53 -14.03
N PRO A 217 1.53 2.95 -13.28
CA PRO A 217 1.45 3.18 -11.84
C PRO A 217 2.72 2.74 -11.09
N LEU A 218 3.33 1.60 -11.47
CA LEU A 218 4.62 1.15 -10.95
C LEU A 218 5.70 2.24 -11.12
N PHE A 219 5.83 2.85 -12.29
CA PHE A 219 6.78 3.93 -12.52
C PHE A 219 6.47 5.18 -11.70
N VAL A 220 5.19 5.52 -11.50
CA VAL A 220 4.79 6.64 -10.64
C VAL A 220 5.17 6.36 -9.17
N LYS A 221 5.04 5.11 -8.68
CA LYS A 221 5.53 4.70 -7.36
C LYS A 221 7.04 4.87 -7.24
N ILE A 222 7.81 4.42 -8.24
CA ILE A 222 9.27 4.59 -8.28
C ILE A 222 9.62 6.09 -8.21
N ALA A 223 8.98 6.92 -9.02
CA ALA A 223 9.21 8.36 -9.02
C ALA A 223 8.91 8.99 -7.65
N PHE A 224 7.81 8.61 -7.01
CA PHE A 224 7.46 9.09 -5.67
C PHE A 224 8.49 8.68 -4.62
N ILE A 225 8.90 7.42 -4.61
CA ILE A 225 9.89 6.88 -3.66
C ILE A 225 11.27 7.51 -3.88
N ALA A 226 11.65 7.73 -5.14
CA ALA A 226 12.83 8.49 -5.55
C ALA A 226 12.72 10.00 -5.27
N ARG A 227 11.56 10.45 -4.76
CA ARG A 227 11.26 11.84 -4.38
C ARG A 227 11.24 12.83 -5.54
N VAL A 228 10.96 12.35 -6.74
CA VAL A 228 10.82 13.20 -7.92
C VAL A 228 9.62 14.12 -7.72
N GLY A 229 9.81 15.43 -7.83
CA GLY A 229 8.72 16.41 -7.73
C GLY A 229 8.15 16.65 -6.33
N LEU A 230 8.74 16.09 -5.26
CA LEU A 230 8.36 16.47 -3.89
C LEU A 230 9.00 17.82 -3.51
N GLY A 231 8.20 18.77 -3.02
CA GLY A 231 8.63 20.15 -2.79
C GLY A 231 9.68 20.35 -1.67
N PRO A 232 10.30 21.54 -1.59
CA PRO A 232 11.38 21.85 -0.64
C PRO A 232 11.00 21.71 0.84
N ALA A 233 9.71 21.77 1.17
CA ALA A 233 9.20 21.63 2.53
C ALA A 233 9.60 20.28 3.19
N TRP A 234 9.94 19.28 2.39
CA TRP A 234 10.36 17.96 2.87
C TRP A 234 11.89 17.84 3.07
N THR A 235 12.72 18.54 2.28
CA THR A 235 14.19 18.46 2.40
C THR A 235 14.70 19.12 3.70
N SER A 236 14.05 20.18 4.16
CA SER A 236 14.42 20.90 5.38
C SER A 236 14.15 20.14 6.69
N ALA A 237 13.31 19.10 6.68
CA ALA A 237 13.03 18.28 7.87
C ALA A 237 14.22 17.41 8.30
N LYS A 238 15.17 17.14 7.39
CA LYS A 238 16.42 16.44 7.73
C LYS A 238 17.47 17.34 8.40
N THR A 239 17.47 18.64 8.11
CA THR A 239 18.49 19.57 8.62
C THR A 239 18.29 19.93 10.09
N LYS A 240 17.09 19.77 10.64
CA LYS A 240 16.81 20.05 12.06
C LYS A 240 16.94 18.84 13.00
N ALA A 241 17.21 17.65 12.45
CA ALA A 241 17.31 16.40 13.21
C ALA A 241 18.74 15.82 13.20
N SER A 242 19.74 16.61 12.79
CA SER A 242 21.15 16.26 12.83
C SER A 242 21.94 17.27 13.64
#